data_AF-A0A1I6HWY2-F1
#
_entry.id   AF-A0A1I6HWY2-F1
#
_cell.length_a   1.000
_cell.length_b   1.000
_cell.length_c   1.000
_cell.angle_alpha   90.00
_cell.angle_beta   90.00
_cell.angle_gamma   90.00
#
_symmetry.space_group_name_H-M   'P 1'
#
loop_
_entity.id
_entity.type
_entity.pdbx_description
1 polymer ?
#
loop_
_entity_poly.entity_id
_entity_poly.type
_entity_poly.pdbx_seq_one_letter_code
_entity_poly.pdbx_strand_id
1 'polypeptide(L)'
;MSAVDPATRVAEASPVAEALPVAEALEATPAHTPVPVAEALEATPAHTPVPVAEALEATPAHTPVPSRTSGTNRTTPGAEALPSRTSGTNRTTPGAEALPSRTSGTGPTTPVAEALEATGRKRSLDELRALAERGAAELRSGSADEASPAEVVAWVAANVSPRLAAVACSMADAALPHLVAAAIPGVDVLFLDTGYHFLETTFTRDEVARTLDVRIVDVKPEKTVREQDAEHGKGLFAREPALCCELRKVAPLHRALGGYEVWFTGVRRDEAPTRANTPLIVFDERNGLIKVNPVAAWSFDDLIAYATAHEVVVNPLVANGYPSIGCAPCTKPVAPGEDPRSGRWAGLAKTECGLHV
;
A
#
# COMPACT_ATOMS: atom_id res chain seq x y z
N MET A 1 -39.93 -28.15 -49.29
CA MET A 1 -38.45 -28.20 -49.22
C MET A 1 -37.90 -27.56 -50.47
N SER A 2 -37.18 -26.45 -50.36
CA SER A 2 -35.99 -26.14 -51.15
C SER A 2 -35.35 -24.87 -50.60
N ALA A 3 -34.04 -24.85 -50.51
CA ALA A 3 -33.23 -23.65 -50.39
C ALA A 3 -32.27 -23.62 -51.59
N VAL A 4 -31.66 -22.47 -51.87
CA VAL A 4 -30.26 -22.30 -52.31
C VAL A 4 -30.02 -20.81 -52.59
N ASP A 5 -28.89 -20.32 -52.11
CA ASP A 5 -28.24 -19.03 -52.37
C ASP A 5 -26.83 -19.36 -52.91
N PRO A 6 -26.25 -18.62 -53.88
CA PRO A 6 -25.21 -17.64 -53.48
C PRO A 6 -24.89 -16.46 -54.45
N ALA A 7 -24.44 -15.33 -53.86
CA ALA A 7 -23.38 -14.42 -54.33
C ALA A 7 -23.61 -13.61 -55.65
N THR A 8 -22.86 -12.54 -56.01
CA THR A 8 -21.47 -12.13 -55.68
C THR A 8 -21.27 -10.58 -55.72
N ARG A 9 -20.13 -10.10 -55.17
CA ARG A 9 -19.53 -8.73 -55.32
C ARG A 9 -19.21 -8.40 -56.80
N VAL A 10 -18.78 -7.20 -57.25
CA VAL A 10 -17.96 -6.08 -56.67
C VAL A 10 -18.47 -4.71 -57.25
N ALA A 11 -17.88 -3.50 -57.14
CA ALA A 11 -16.50 -3.02 -56.88
C ALA A 11 -16.43 -1.65 -56.13
N GLU A 12 -15.43 -0.83 -56.45
CA GLU A 12 -15.05 0.50 -55.91
C GLU A 12 -15.78 1.67 -56.65
N ALA A 13 -15.69 2.98 -56.30
CA ALA A 13 -14.59 3.73 -55.67
C ALA A 13 -15.02 5.04 -54.95
N SER A 14 -14.06 5.63 -54.22
CA SER A 14 -14.06 7.02 -53.69
C SER A 14 -13.07 7.87 -54.50
N PRO A 15 -13.11 9.23 -54.49
CA PRO A 15 -12.13 9.94 -53.64
C PRO A 15 -12.47 11.40 -53.20
N VAL A 16 -11.62 11.92 -52.30
CA VAL A 16 -11.37 13.35 -51.90
C VAL A 16 -12.50 14.15 -51.22
N ALA A 17 -12.14 14.72 -50.07
CA ALA A 17 -12.67 16.00 -49.56
C ALA A 17 -11.47 16.90 -49.18
N GLU A 18 -11.61 18.22 -49.31
CA GLU A 18 -10.49 19.18 -49.23
C GLU A 18 -10.02 19.53 -47.80
N ALA A 19 -8.80 20.03 -47.71
CA ALA A 19 -8.22 20.60 -46.48
C ALA A 19 -8.53 22.09 -46.37
N LEU A 20 -8.79 22.57 -45.15
CA LEU A 20 -8.95 24.00 -44.84
C LEU A 20 -7.70 24.55 -44.14
N PRO A 21 -7.28 25.80 -44.43
CA PRO A 21 -6.07 26.38 -43.83
C PRO A 21 -6.30 26.87 -42.40
N VAL A 22 -5.23 26.82 -41.60
CA VAL A 22 -5.15 27.48 -40.29
C VAL A 22 -4.93 28.99 -40.51
N ALA A 23 -5.65 29.84 -39.78
CA ALA A 23 -5.42 31.27 -39.72
C ALA A 23 -4.85 31.67 -38.36
N GLU A 24 -3.76 32.46 -38.37
CA GLU A 24 -3.24 33.09 -37.15
C GLU A 24 -4.17 34.23 -36.70
N ALA A 25 -4.43 34.29 -35.39
CA ALA A 25 -5.08 35.43 -34.74
C ALA A 25 -4.30 35.78 -33.48
N LEU A 26 -3.38 36.75 -33.60
CA LEU A 26 -2.70 37.39 -32.49
C LEU A 26 -3.61 38.50 -31.93
N GLU A 27 -4.31 38.24 -30.82
CA GLU A 27 -5.00 39.27 -30.05
C GLU A 27 -4.37 39.44 -28.66
N ALA A 28 -4.44 40.66 -28.13
CA ALA A 28 -3.55 41.14 -27.09
C ALA A 28 -4.05 40.85 -25.66
N THR A 29 -3.12 40.57 -24.76
CA THR A 29 -3.36 40.50 -23.32
C THR A 29 -3.80 41.86 -22.75
N PRO A 30 -4.96 41.98 -22.10
CA PRO A 30 -5.27 43.13 -21.26
C PRO A 30 -4.37 43.10 -20.02
N ALA A 31 -3.82 44.26 -19.63
CA ALA A 31 -2.91 44.35 -18.50
C ALA A 31 -3.63 44.11 -17.16
N HIS A 32 -3.08 43.22 -16.33
CA HIS A 32 -3.63 42.93 -15.01
C HIS A 32 -3.27 44.05 -14.04
N THR A 33 -4.25 44.88 -13.63
CA THR A 33 -4.04 45.88 -12.59
C THR A 33 -3.75 45.19 -11.25
N PRO A 34 -2.68 45.55 -10.52
CA PRO A 34 -2.40 44.99 -9.21
C PRO A 34 -3.36 45.57 -8.15
N VAL A 35 -4.00 44.69 -7.37
CA VAL A 35 -4.75 45.08 -6.18
C VAL A 35 -3.74 45.26 -5.02
N PRO A 36 -3.74 46.39 -4.30
CA PRO A 36 -2.84 46.57 -3.16
C PRO A 36 -3.30 45.72 -1.97
N VAL A 37 -2.50 44.72 -1.61
CA VAL A 37 -2.63 44.02 -0.32
C VAL A 37 -2.07 44.95 0.75
N ALA A 38 -2.89 45.35 1.72
CA ALA A 38 -2.46 46.19 2.83
C ALA A 38 -1.65 45.36 3.85
N GLU A 39 -0.54 45.94 4.35
CA GLU A 39 0.25 45.33 5.41
C GLU A 39 -0.52 45.33 6.74
N ALA A 40 -0.52 44.18 7.42
CA ALA A 40 -0.90 44.06 8.83
C ALA A 40 0.17 43.21 9.54
N LEU A 41 1.26 43.87 9.94
CA LEU A 41 2.35 43.26 10.70
C LEU A 41 1.96 43.14 12.18
N GLU A 42 1.56 41.95 12.62
CA GLU A 42 1.63 41.57 14.05
C GLU A 42 2.69 40.48 14.23
N ALA A 43 3.79 40.83 14.90
CA ALA A 43 4.92 39.94 15.10
C ALA A 43 4.71 39.06 16.34
N THR A 44 4.45 37.77 16.13
CA THR A 44 4.59 36.77 17.19
C THR A 44 6.06 36.69 17.64
N PRO A 45 6.35 36.67 18.95
CA PRO A 45 7.72 36.71 19.44
C PRO A 45 8.47 35.42 19.12
N ALA A 46 9.71 35.54 18.67
CA ALA A 46 10.57 34.40 18.38
C ALA A 46 10.82 33.57 19.64
N HIS A 47 10.59 32.26 19.57
CA HIS A 47 11.00 31.34 20.63
C HIS A 47 12.53 31.29 20.71
N THR A 48 13.10 31.81 21.79
CA THR A 48 14.53 31.72 22.08
C THR A 48 14.96 30.25 22.16
N PRO A 49 15.96 29.79 21.39
CA PRO A 49 16.50 28.45 21.55
C PRO A 49 17.15 28.32 22.93
N VAL A 50 16.72 27.33 23.71
CA VAL A 50 17.35 27.01 25.00
C VAL A 50 18.73 26.39 24.72
N PRO A 51 19.83 26.97 25.24
CA PRO A 51 21.15 26.38 25.07
C PRO A 51 21.26 25.12 25.93
N VAL A 52 21.36 23.95 25.28
CA VAL A 52 21.80 22.73 25.94
C VAL A 52 23.29 22.87 26.22
N ALA A 53 23.63 23.24 27.46
CA ALA A 53 25.01 23.44 27.87
C ALA A 53 25.78 22.10 27.88
N GLU A 54 27.01 22.12 27.38
CA GLU A 54 27.93 21.01 27.51
C GLU A 54 28.28 20.78 28.99
N ALA A 55 28.17 19.53 29.43
CA ALA A 55 28.76 19.05 30.67
C ALA A 55 29.71 17.88 30.33
N LEU A 56 30.92 18.24 29.91
CA LEU A 56 32.03 17.30 29.79
C LEU A 56 32.46 16.85 31.19
N GLU A 57 32.43 15.55 31.46
CA GLU A 57 33.48 14.94 32.28
C GLU A 57 33.69 13.48 31.91
N ALA A 58 34.89 13.16 31.43
CA ALA A 58 35.29 11.82 31.04
C ALA A 58 36.27 11.24 32.07
N THR A 59 36.00 10.04 32.56
CA THR A 59 36.94 9.25 33.38
C THR A 59 37.03 7.81 32.86
N PRO A 60 38.17 7.11 33.11
CA PRO A 60 38.88 6.47 32.00
C PRO A 60 38.63 4.96 31.82
N ALA A 61 39.09 4.47 30.66
CA ALA A 61 39.06 3.05 30.31
C ALA A 61 39.84 2.15 31.29
N HIS A 62 39.25 1.02 31.66
CA HIS A 62 39.95 -0.04 32.40
C HIS A 62 40.87 -0.84 31.47
N THR A 63 42.17 -0.71 31.68
CA THR A 63 43.20 -1.51 31.00
C THR A 63 43.15 -2.98 31.47
N PRO A 64 43.22 -3.98 30.57
CA PRO A 64 43.22 -5.39 30.97
C PRO A 64 44.56 -5.82 31.59
N VAL A 65 44.49 -6.50 32.74
CA VAL A 65 45.66 -7.10 33.40
C VAL A 65 45.89 -8.53 32.87
N PRO A 66 47.10 -8.88 32.38
CA PRO A 66 47.36 -10.21 31.82
C PRO A 66 47.73 -11.24 32.90
N SER A 67 47.05 -12.39 32.89
CA SER A 67 47.39 -13.56 33.72
C SER A 67 47.85 -14.74 32.85
N ARG A 68 49.17 -14.85 32.62
CA ARG A 68 49.78 -16.05 32.05
C ARG A 68 49.98 -17.10 33.14
N THR A 69 49.29 -18.23 33.05
CA THR A 69 49.77 -19.50 33.62
C THR A 69 49.68 -20.60 32.57
N SER A 70 50.76 -21.37 32.42
CA SER A 70 50.82 -22.52 31.50
C SER A 70 50.51 -23.80 32.27
N GLY A 71 49.60 -24.63 31.74
CA GLY A 71 49.34 -25.98 32.22
C GLY A 71 49.03 -26.89 31.03
N THR A 72 49.66 -28.06 30.95
CA THR A 72 49.66 -28.92 29.76
C THR A 72 49.13 -30.33 30.02
N ASN A 73 48.32 -30.84 29.07
CA ASN A 73 47.75 -32.19 29.03
C ASN A 73 46.76 -32.52 30.19
N ARG A 74 45.86 -33.50 30.07
CA ARG A 74 45.81 -34.67 29.17
C ARG A 74 44.36 -35.06 28.81
N THR A 75 44.19 -35.87 27.77
CA THR A 75 42.88 -36.31 27.22
C THR A 75 42.61 -37.80 27.48
N THR A 76 41.36 -38.24 27.23
CA THR A 76 40.85 -39.64 27.08
C THR A 76 40.39 -40.37 28.39
N PRO A 77 39.58 -41.47 28.33
CA PRO A 77 38.11 -41.35 28.46
C PRO A 77 37.36 -42.47 29.25
N GLY A 78 36.02 -42.38 29.31
CA GLY A 78 35.09 -43.45 29.76
C GLY A 78 34.39 -43.17 31.11
N ALA A 79 33.28 -43.83 31.49
CA ALA A 79 32.35 -44.70 30.75
C ALA A 79 31.00 -44.86 31.51
N GLU A 80 29.94 -45.26 30.78
CA GLU A 80 28.71 -45.99 31.21
C GLU A 80 27.81 -45.57 32.41
N ALA A 81 26.56 -45.19 32.04
CA ALA A 81 25.29 -45.88 32.40
C ALA A 81 24.57 -45.76 33.79
N LEU A 82 23.38 -45.15 33.70
CA LEU A 82 22.07 -45.64 34.23
C LEU A 82 21.76 -45.48 35.76
N PRO A 83 20.46 -45.54 36.18
CA PRO A 83 19.90 -44.48 37.03
C PRO A 83 19.29 -44.93 38.38
N SER A 84 18.98 -43.96 39.23
CA SER A 84 18.20 -44.14 40.46
C SER A 84 16.93 -43.27 40.47
N ARG A 85 15.77 -43.91 40.66
CA ARG A 85 14.49 -43.24 40.98
C ARG A 85 14.36 -43.10 42.49
N THR A 86 14.01 -41.92 42.99
CA THR A 86 13.44 -41.75 44.33
C THR A 86 12.23 -40.83 44.27
N SER A 87 11.10 -41.28 44.82
CA SER A 87 9.91 -40.45 45.04
C SER A 87 10.00 -39.80 46.41
N GLY A 88 9.74 -38.50 46.49
CA GLY A 88 9.72 -37.76 47.75
C GLY A 88 8.63 -36.69 47.75
N THR A 89 7.59 -36.91 48.55
CA THR A 89 6.49 -35.95 48.73
C THR A 89 6.65 -35.18 50.04
N ASN A 90 6.86 -33.87 49.98
CA ASN A 90 6.15 -32.97 50.91
C ASN A 90 5.98 -31.55 50.37
N ARG A 91 5.17 -30.75 51.06
CA ARG A 91 4.57 -29.50 50.59
C ARG A 91 4.95 -28.32 51.49
N THR A 92 5.59 -27.29 50.91
CA THR A 92 5.65 -25.95 51.51
C THR A 92 5.64 -24.85 50.43
N THR A 93 4.85 -23.81 50.66
CA THR A 93 4.74 -22.55 49.91
C THR A 93 4.66 -21.41 50.94
N PRO A 94 4.76 -20.10 50.60
CA PRO A 94 4.82 -19.47 49.26
C PRO A 94 6.04 -18.53 49.07
N GLY A 95 6.11 -17.83 47.93
CA GLY A 95 6.86 -16.56 47.85
C GLY A 95 7.71 -16.29 46.60
N ALA A 96 7.13 -16.27 45.40
CA ALA A 96 7.66 -15.52 44.24
C ALA A 96 6.60 -15.47 43.12
N GLU A 97 6.05 -14.28 42.82
CA GLU A 97 5.20 -14.10 41.63
C GLU A 97 6.07 -13.87 40.39
N ALA A 98 6.24 -14.93 39.59
CA ALA A 98 6.79 -14.78 38.25
C ALA A 98 5.70 -14.26 37.31
N LEU A 99 5.90 -13.09 36.70
CA LEU A 99 4.98 -12.54 35.70
C LEU A 99 4.85 -13.51 34.51
N PRO A 100 3.62 -13.95 34.14
CA PRO A 100 3.43 -14.77 32.95
C PRO A 100 3.56 -13.91 31.68
N SER A 101 4.60 -14.17 30.88
CA SER A 101 4.84 -13.51 29.59
C SER A 101 3.69 -13.76 28.60
N ARG A 102 2.79 -12.78 28.43
CA ARG A 102 1.64 -12.86 27.49
C ARG A 102 2.05 -12.58 26.04
N THR A 103 2.84 -13.47 25.43
CA THR A 103 3.21 -13.39 24.01
C THR A 103 2.25 -14.21 23.13
N SER A 104 1.06 -13.66 22.84
CA SER A 104 0.13 -14.21 21.84
C SER A 104 -0.88 -13.14 21.36
N GLY A 105 -0.39 -12.15 20.62
CA GLY A 105 -1.18 -11.07 20.02
C GLY A 105 -1.95 -11.51 18.78
N THR A 106 -2.72 -12.60 18.85
CA THR A 106 -3.48 -13.13 17.71
C THR A 106 -4.76 -12.31 17.51
N GLY A 107 -4.66 -11.17 16.83
CA GLY A 107 -5.82 -10.43 16.34
C GLY A 107 -6.64 -11.30 15.37
N PRO A 108 -7.98 -11.19 15.34
CA PRO A 108 -8.83 -12.04 14.51
C PRO A 108 -8.67 -11.69 13.03
N THR A 109 -7.90 -12.50 12.29
CA THR A 109 -7.78 -12.40 10.83
C THR A 109 -8.90 -13.17 10.14
N THR A 110 -9.97 -12.46 9.78
CA THR A 110 -11.11 -13.02 9.02
C THR A 110 -10.63 -13.57 7.66
N PRO A 111 -10.82 -14.86 7.36
CA PRO A 111 -10.53 -15.41 6.04
C PRO A 111 -11.40 -14.74 4.96
N VAL A 112 -10.86 -14.58 3.75
CA VAL A 112 -11.56 -13.93 2.61
C VAL A 112 -12.98 -14.48 2.40
N ALA A 113 -13.17 -15.81 2.53
CA ALA A 113 -14.48 -16.44 2.39
C ALA A 113 -15.54 -15.93 3.40
N GLU A 114 -15.15 -15.70 4.65
CA GLU A 114 -16.06 -15.25 5.72
C GLU A 114 -16.40 -13.76 5.58
N ALA A 115 -15.51 -12.95 4.98
CA ALA A 115 -15.81 -11.58 4.58
C ALA A 115 -16.85 -11.53 3.42
N LEU A 116 -16.82 -12.50 2.51
CA LEU A 116 -17.67 -12.53 1.31
C LEU A 116 -19.12 -12.96 1.58
N GLU A 117 -19.41 -13.82 2.56
CA GLU A 117 -20.80 -14.26 2.82
C GLU A 117 -21.68 -13.17 3.48
N ALA A 118 -21.07 -12.14 4.07
CA ALA A 118 -21.78 -11.09 4.83
C ALA A 118 -22.18 -9.85 4.01
N THR A 119 -22.09 -9.90 2.67
CA THR A 119 -22.33 -8.76 1.77
C THR A 119 -23.81 -8.50 1.52
N GLY A 120 -24.19 -7.22 1.49
CA GLY A 120 -25.50 -6.80 0.98
C GLY A 120 -25.63 -7.06 -0.52
N ARG A 121 -26.86 -7.00 -1.07
CA ARG A 121 -27.11 -7.17 -2.51
C ARG A 121 -26.32 -6.13 -3.30
N LYS A 122 -25.30 -6.58 -4.04
CA LYS A 122 -24.56 -5.76 -4.99
C LYS A 122 -25.47 -5.23 -6.10
N ARG A 123 -25.21 -4.00 -6.51
CA ARG A 123 -25.65 -3.36 -7.75
C ARG A 123 -25.15 -4.11 -8.99
N SER A 124 -25.85 -3.94 -10.10
CA SER A 124 -25.39 -4.35 -11.43
C SER A 124 -24.23 -3.48 -11.93
N LEU A 125 -23.49 -3.97 -12.94
CA LEU A 125 -22.36 -3.22 -13.50
C LEU A 125 -22.78 -1.86 -14.08
N ASP A 126 -23.97 -1.75 -14.66
CA ASP A 126 -24.46 -0.50 -15.25
C ASP A 126 -24.92 0.51 -14.18
N GLU A 127 -25.48 0.04 -13.06
CA GLU A 127 -25.72 0.88 -11.88
C GLU A 127 -24.40 1.39 -11.26
N LEU A 128 -23.33 0.58 -11.29
CA LEU A 128 -22.00 0.96 -10.80
C LEU A 128 -21.27 1.92 -11.76
N ARG A 129 -21.38 1.74 -13.08
CA ARG A 129 -20.91 2.70 -14.09
C ARG A 129 -21.59 4.06 -13.89
N ALA A 130 -22.92 4.09 -13.87
CA ALA A 130 -23.68 5.31 -13.69
C ALA A 130 -23.40 5.98 -12.32
N LEU A 131 -23.09 5.20 -11.27
CA LEU A 131 -22.68 5.74 -9.98
C LEU A 131 -21.27 6.36 -10.02
N ALA A 132 -20.31 5.72 -10.69
CA ALA A 132 -18.97 6.28 -10.89
C ALA A 132 -19.00 7.57 -11.73
N GLU A 133 -19.81 7.61 -12.80
CA GLU A 133 -20.02 8.79 -13.64
C GLU A 133 -20.59 9.99 -12.86
N ARG A 134 -21.63 9.76 -12.04
CA ARG A 134 -22.19 10.79 -11.14
C ARG A 134 -21.16 11.26 -10.13
N GLY A 135 -20.45 10.35 -9.49
CA GLY A 135 -19.39 10.69 -8.53
C GLY A 135 -18.26 11.50 -9.17
N ALA A 136 -17.86 11.18 -10.40
CA ALA A 136 -16.83 11.93 -11.11
C ALA A 136 -17.25 13.38 -11.39
N ALA A 137 -18.53 13.61 -11.72
CA ALA A 137 -19.09 14.94 -11.91
C ALA A 137 -19.26 15.70 -10.59
N GLU A 138 -19.86 15.08 -9.57
CA GLU A 138 -20.13 15.69 -8.25
C GLU A 138 -18.83 16.04 -7.49
N LEU A 139 -17.82 15.17 -7.57
CA LEU A 139 -16.49 15.38 -7.01
C LEU A 139 -15.56 16.20 -7.92
N ARG A 140 -16.04 16.62 -9.10
CA ARG A 140 -15.32 17.47 -10.08
C ARG A 140 -13.94 16.90 -10.46
N SER A 141 -13.87 15.57 -10.60
CA SER A 141 -12.63 14.81 -10.74
C SER A 141 -11.80 15.26 -11.95
N GLY A 142 -10.59 15.79 -11.70
CA GLY A 142 -9.67 16.31 -12.72
C GLY A 142 -9.82 17.80 -13.03
N SER A 143 -10.73 18.51 -12.36
CA SER A 143 -10.83 19.98 -12.39
C SER A 143 -9.80 20.63 -11.46
N ALA A 144 -9.54 21.93 -11.66
CA ALA A 144 -8.68 22.73 -10.78
C ALA A 144 -9.26 22.94 -9.36
N ASP A 145 -10.57 22.70 -9.18
CA ASP A 145 -11.32 22.80 -7.94
C ASP A 145 -11.87 21.44 -7.47
N GLU A 146 -11.22 20.33 -7.85
CA GLU A 146 -11.67 18.98 -7.51
C GLU A 146 -11.79 18.72 -6.00
N ALA A 147 -12.64 17.77 -5.63
CA ALA A 147 -12.96 17.49 -4.23
C ALA A 147 -11.76 16.97 -3.43
N SER A 148 -11.66 17.42 -2.18
CA SER A 148 -10.62 16.99 -1.24
C SER A 148 -10.73 15.50 -0.89
N PRO A 149 -9.64 14.85 -0.41
CA PRO A 149 -9.66 13.43 -0.06
C PRO A 149 -10.77 13.06 0.94
N ALA A 150 -11.07 13.96 1.89
CA ALA A 150 -12.14 13.77 2.87
C ALA A 150 -13.54 13.82 2.23
N GLU A 151 -13.79 14.75 1.31
CA GLU A 151 -15.04 14.83 0.55
C GLU A 151 -15.24 13.60 -0.35
N VAL A 152 -14.19 13.10 -1.00
CA VAL A 152 -14.23 11.89 -1.82
C VAL A 152 -14.64 10.66 -1.00
N VAL A 153 -14.04 10.48 0.19
CA VAL A 153 -14.42 9.36 1.08
C VAL A 153 -15.84 9.55 1.64
N ALA A 154 -16.20 10.76 2.07
CA ALA A 154 -17.54 11.05 2.59
C ALA A 154 -18.64 10.82 1.54
N TRP A 155 -18.38 11.16 0.27
CA TRP A 155 -19.29 10.88 -0.84
C TRP A 155 -19.50 9.37 -1.05
N VAL A 156 -18.44 8.57 -0.96
CA VAL A 156 -18.55 7.10 -1.02
C VAL A 156 -19.36 6.57 0.18
N ALA A 157 -19.07 7.03 1.39
CA ALA A 157 -19.79 6.62 2.61
C ALA A 157 -21.30 6.94 2.55
N ALA A 158 -21.69 8.02 1.85
CA ALA A 158 -23.09 8.39 1.62
C ALA A 158 -23.77 7.54 0.52
N ASN A 159 -23.00 7.02 -0.46
CA ASN A 159 -23.54 6.37 -1.66
C ASN A 159 -23.40 4.83 -1.69
N VAL A 160 -22.50 4.25 -0.89
CA VAL A 160 -22.14 2.83 -0.92
C VAL A 160 -22.13 2.26 0.49
N SER A 161 -22.63 1.03 0.66
CA SER A 161 -22.63 0.38 1.98
C SER A 161 -21.18 0.16 2.46
N PRO A 162 -20.85 0.45 3.73
CA PRO A 162 -19.55 0.14 4.33
C PRO A 162 -19.07 -1.31 4.11
N ARG A 163 -20.01 -2.27 4.04
CA ARG A 163 -19.74 -3.70 3.80
C ARG A 163 -19.40 -4.04 2.34
N LEU A 164 -19.50 -3.07 1.43
CA LEU A 164 -19.24 -3.19 0.00
C LEU A 164 -18.09 -2.26 -0.45
N ALA A 165 -17.34 -1.69 0.49
CA ALA A 165 -16.16 -0.88 0.23
C ALA A 165 -14.91 -1.54 0.85
N ALA A 166 -13.79 -1.48 0.14
CA ALA A 166 -12.49 -1.97 0.63
C ALA A 166 -11.35 -1.02 0.26
N VAL A 167 -10.22 -1.09 0.96
CA VAL A 167 -9.00 -0.30 0.73
C VAL A 167 -7.87 -1.24 0.33
N ALA A 168 -7.29 -1.05 -0.86
CA ALA A 168 -6.07 -1.77 -1.23
C ALA A 168 -4.84 -1.04 -0.66
N CYS A 169 -4.14 -1.70 0.27
CA CYS A 169 -2.97 -1.13 0.95
C CYS A 169 -1.68 -1.91 0.62
N SER A 170 -0.62 -1.18 0.26
CA SER A 170 0.73 -1.72 0.06
C SER A 170 1.52 -1.90 1.35
N MET A 171 1.07 -1.25 2.44
CA MET A 171 1.79 -1.12 3.72
C MET A 171 3.17 -0.48 3.54
N ALA A 172 3.26 0.49 2.62
CA ALA A 172 4.31 1.53 2.59
C ALA A 172 3.98 2.66 3.59
N ASP A 173 2.70 2.98 3.69
CA ASP A 173 2.07 3.87 4.65
C ASP A 173 0.67 3.32 4.99
N ALA A 174 0.01 3.95 5.97
CA ALA A 174 -1.38 3.67 6.31
C ALA A 174 -2.30 4.91 6.22
N ALA A 175 -1.86 5.96 5.51
CA ALA A 175 -2.58 7.23 5.43
C ALA A 175 -3.97 7.06 4.79
N LEU A 176 -4.06 6.29 3.69
CA LEU A 176 -5.35 5.98 3.06
C LEU A 176 -6.26 5.10 3.94
N PRO A 177 -5.80 3.97 4.53
CA PRO A 177 -6.58 3.25 5.54
C PRO A 177 -7.13 4.14 6.67
N HIS A 178 -6.33 5.04 7.24
CA HIS A 178 -6.77 5.97 8.29
C HIS A 178 -7.84 6.95 7.77
N LEU A 179 -7.58 7.58 6.62
CA LEU A 179 -8.52 8.51 5.98
C LEU A 179 -9.88 7.85 5.68
N VAL A 180 -9.90 6.59 5.24
CA VAL A 180 -11.14 5.87 4.95
C VAL A 180 -11.83 5.43 6.24
N ALA A 181 -11.10 4.91 7.23
CA ALA A 181 -11.65 4.48 8.52
C ALA A 181 -12.38 5.61 9.28
N ALA A 182 -11.91 6.86 9.13
CA ALA A 182 -12.53 8.03 9.76
C ALA A 182 -13.99 8.31 9.32
N ALA A 183 -14.41 7.81 8.14
CA ALA A 183 -15.78 7.92 7.65
C ALA A 183 -16.46 6.55 7.40
N ILE A 184 -15.67 5.47 7.32
CA ILE A 184 -16.14 4.09 7.14
C ILE A 184 -15.44 3.20 8.20
N PRO A 185 -15.85 3.24 9.48
CA PRO A 185 -15.24 2.45 10.54
C PRO A 185 -15.37 0.94 10.29
N GLY A 186 -14.32 0.17 10.57
CA GLY A 186 -14.28 -1.27 10.34
C GLY A 186 -14.19 -1.69 8.86
N VAL A 187 -13.82 -0.78 7.96
CA VAL A 187 -13.62 -1.05 6.53
C VAL A 187 -12.60 -2.16 6.29
N ASP A 188 -12.80 -2.95 5.23
CA ASP A 188 -11.83 -3.97 4.83
C ASP A 188 -10.58 -3.36 4.21
N VAL A 189 -9.41 -3.68 4.75
CA VAL A 189 -8.10 -3.32 4.19
C VAL A 189 -7.48 -4.58 3.57
N LEU A 190 -7.48 -4.63 2.24
CA LEU A 190 -6.94 -5.74 1.46
C LEU A 190 -5.41 -5.65 1.43
N PHE A 191 -4.75 -6.51 2.20
CA PHE A 191 -3.31 -6.69 2.13
C PHE A 191 -2.98 -7.88 1.22
N LEU A 192 -2.36 -7.62 0.07
CA LEU A 192 -1.96 -8.66 -0.87
C LEU A 192 -0.71 -9.38 -0.34
N ASP A 193 -0.89 -10.40 0.50
CA ASP A 193 0.23 -11.19 1.04
C ASP A 193 0.90 -12.03 -0.06
N THR A 194 1.91 -11.44 -0.69
CA THR A 194 2.65 -12.09 -1.77
C THR A 194 3.57 -13.21 -1.30
N GLY A 195 3.83 -13.36 0.00
CA GLY A 195 4.91 -14.24 0.51
C GLY A 195 6.33 -13.82 0.09
N TYR A 196 6.49 -12.60 -0.47
CA TYR A 196 7.77 -12.00 -0.87
C TYR A 196 7.91 -10.55 -0.33
N HIS A 197 7.20 -10.21 0.74
CA HIS A 197 7.28 -8.88 1.37
C HIS A 197 8.55 -8.72 2.23
N PHE A 198 8.90 -7.47 2.54
CA PHE A 198 9.86 -7.18 3.61
C PHE A 198 9.23 -7.44 4.98
N LEU A 199 10.05 -7.71 6.01
CA LEU A 199 9.54 -7.92 7.37
C LEU A 199 8.89 -6.65 7.92
N GLU A 200 9.47 -5.49 7.59
CA GLU A 200 9.00 -4.15 7.88
C GLU A 200 7.60 -3.88 7.29
N THR A 201 7.30 -4.45 6.11
CA THR A 201 5.96 -4.39 5.49
C THR A 201 4.95 -5.25 6.26
N THR A 202 5.33 -6.43 6.75
CA THR A 202 4.47 -7.25 7.60
C THR A 202 4.28 -6.65 9.00
N PHE A 203 5.30 -6.03 9.60
CA PHE A 203 5.16 -5.30 10.86
C PHE A 203 4.26 -4.06 10.69
N THR A 204 4.38 -3.33 9.57
CA THR A 204 3.46 -2.22 9.25
C THR A 204 2.02 -2.72 9.15
N ARG A 205 1.78 -3.85 8.48
CA ARG A 205 0.46 -4.51 8.40
C ARG A 205 -0.11 -4.87 9.78
N ASP A 206 0.71 -5.44 10.67
CA ASP A 206 0.29 -5.82 12.02
C ASP A 206 0.03 -4.62 12.93
N GLU A 207 0.83 -3.55 12.82
CA GLU A 207 0.62 -2.32 13.56
C GLU A 207 -0.64 -1.58 13.09
N VAL A 208 -0.94 -1.57 11.78
CA VAL A 208 -2.22 -1.04 11.26
C VAL A 208 -3.41 -1.80 11.81
N ALA A 209 -3.32 -3.14 11.92
CA ALA A 209 -4.35 -3.97 12.56
C ALA A 209 -4.50 -3.72 14.07
N ARG A 210 -3.55 -3.01 14.69
CA ARG A 210 -3.49 -2.70 16.13
C ARG A 210 -3.90 -1.25 16.45
N THR A 211 -3.76 -0.32 15.50
CA THR A 211 -3.96 1.12 15.74
C THR A 211 -5.17 1.72 15.03
N LEU A 212 -5.62 1.15 13.90
CA LEU A 212 -6.74 1.70 13.12
C LEU A 212 -8.02 0.86 13.28
N ASP A 213 -9.19 1.51 13.20
CA ASP A 213 -10.50 0.85 13.16
C ASP A 213 -10.78 0.28 11.76
N VAL A 214 -10.07 -0.80 11.43
CA VAL A 214 -10.11 -1.49 10.12
C VAL A 214 -10.04 -3.01 10.32
N ARG A 215 -10.53 -3.76 9.33
CA ARG A 215 -10.36 -5.22 9.27
C ARG A 215 -9.32 -5.57 8.20
N ILE A 216 -8.15 -6.07 8.60
CA ILE A 216 -7.15 -6.55 7.63
C ILE A 216 -7.62 -7.88 7.03
N VAL A 217 -7.66 -7.93 5.70
CA VAL A 217 -7.93 -9.14 4.92
C VAL A 217 -6.68 -9.51 4.14
N ASP A 218 -6.02 -10.60 4.54
CA ASP A 218 -4.82 -11.10 3.88
C ASP A 218 -5.18 -11.83 2.57
N VAL A 219 -5.15 -11.11 1.46
CA VAL A 219 -5.45 -11.59 0.10
C VAL A 219 -4.28 -12.42 -0.42
N LYS A 220 -4.37 -13.73 -0.25
CA LYS A 220 -3.29 -14.69 -0.53
C LYS A 220 -3.35 -15.29 -1.95
N PRO A 221 -2.20 -15.51 -2.61
CA PRO A 221 -2.08 -16.32 -3.82
C PRO A 221 -2.59 -17.75 -3.62
N GLU A 222 -3.04 -18.37 -4.71
CA GLU A 222 -3.57 -19.75 -4.70
C GLU A 222 -2.53 -20.81 -4.33
N LYS A 223 -1.26 -20.54 -4.66
CA LYS A 223 -0.13 -21.43 -4.45
C LYS A 223 0.91 -20.74 -3.58
N THR A 224 1.46 -21.48 -2.62
CA THR A 224 2.61 -21.03 -1.83
C THR A 224 3.81 -20.78 -2.75
N VAL A 225 4.82 -20.04 -2.27
CA VAL A 225 6.08 -19.86 -3.01
C VAL A 225 6.70 -21.22 -3.38
N ARG A 226 6.61 -22.23 -2.51
CA ARG A 226 7.16 -23.57 -2.76
C ARG A 226 6.47 -24.31 -3.91
N GLU A 227 5.15 -24.20 -4.02
CA GLU A 227 4.38 -24.84 -5.09
C GLU A 227 4.59 -24.13 -6.42
N GLN A 228 4.59 -22.80 -6.42
CA GLN A 228 4.92 -22.01 -7.60
C GLN A 228 6.37 -22.26 -8.09
N ASP A 229 7.33 -22.39 -7.16
CA ASP A 229 8.72 -22.73 -7.47
C ASP A 229 8.89 -24.15 -8.03
N ALA A 230 7.96 -25.07 -7.73
CA ALA A 230 7.94 -26.44 -8.26
C ALA A 230 7.33 -26.52 -9.67
N GLU A 231 6.42 -25.61 -10.00
CA GLU A 231 5.70 -25.53 -11.28
C GLU A 231 6.45 -24.67 -12.32
N HIS A 232 6.95 -23.51 -11.91
CA HIS A 232 7.58 -22.51 -12.79
C HIS A 232 9.10 -22.34 -12.55
N GLY A 233 9.67 -23.05 -11.56
CA GLY A 233 11.07 -22.94 -11.18
C GLY A 233 11.38 -21.76 -10.25
N LYS A 234 12.28 -21.98 -9.28
CA LYS A 234 12.70 -20.99 -8.27
C LYS A 234 12.98 -19.61 -8.83
N GLY A 235 12.46 -18.56 -8.19
CA GLY A 235 12.82 -17.16 -8.52
C GLY A 235 12.12 -16.59 -9.75
N LEU A 236 10.87 -16.99 -9.99
CA LEU A 236 10.04 -16.51 -11.10
C LEU A 236 9.95 -14.98 -11.19
N PHE A 237 9.99 -14.30 -10.05
CA PHE A 237 9.99 -12.83 -9.94
C PHE A 237 11.13 -12.14 -10.73
N ALA A 238 12.25 -12.81 -10.98
CA ALA A 238 13.40 -12.26 -11.68
C ALA A 238 13.42 -12.60 -13.19
N ARG A 239 12.93 -13.79 -13.57
CA ARG A 239 12.82 -14.19 -14.99
C ARG A 239 11.59 -13.60 -15.66
N GLU A 240 10.44 -13.72 -15.01
CA GLU A 240 9.12 -13.44 -15.57
C GLU A 240 8.32 -12.59 -14.56
N PRO A 241 8.76 -11.33 -14.31
CA PRO A 241 8.14 -10.46 -13.31
C PRO A 241 6.66 -10.14 -13.60
N ALA A 242 6.23 -10.30 -14.86
CA ALA A 242 4.83 -10.18 -15.25
C ALA A 242 4.01 -11.36 -14.71
N LEU A 243 4.36 -12.60 -15.07
CA LEU A 243 3.69 -13.83 -14.59
C LEU A 243 3.73 -13.96 -13.06
N CYS A 244 4.86 -13.60 -12.43
CA CYS A 244 4.94 -13.59 -10.97
C CYS A 244 4.04 -12.53 -10.31
N CYS A 245 3.78 -11.39 -10.96
CA CYS A 245 2.81 -10.40 -10.47
C CYS A 245 1.37 -10.84 -10.76
N GLU A 246 1.12 -11.55 -11.86
CA GLU A 246 -0.20 -12.08 -12.20
C GLU A 246 -0.66 -13.10 -11.15
N LEU A 247 0.12 -14.18 -10.98
CA LEU A 247 -0.16 -15.28 -10.03
C LEU A 247 -0.23 -14.81 -8.57
N ARG A 248 0.59 -13.82 -8.18
CA ARG A 248 0.74 -13.42 -6.76
C ARG A 248 0.12 -12.09 -6.37
N LYS A 249 -0.48 -11.34 -7.30
CA LYS A 249 -1.12 -10.05 -7.00
C LYS A 249 -2.44 -9.88 -7.75
N VAL A 250 -2.42 -9.96 -9.08
CA VAL A 250 -3.59 -9.66 -9.92
C VAL A 250 -4.70 -10.69 -9.71
N ALA A 251 -4.44 -11.97 -10.02
CA ALA A 251 -5.42 -13.04 -9.89
C ALA A 251 -6.03 -13.18 -8.47
N PRO A 252 -5.24 -13.14 -7.36
CA PRO A 252 -5.84 -13.18 -6.02
C PRO A 252 -6.60 -11.89 -5.66
N LEU A 253 -6.16 -10.70 -6.11
CA LEU A 253 -6.91 -9.45 -5.88
C LEU A 253 -8.24 -9.44 -6.62
N HIS A 254 -8.26 -9.79 -7.92
CA HIS A 254 -9.49 -9.83 -8.71
C HIS A 254 -10.56 -10.73 -8.06
N ARG A 255 -10.16 -11.88 -7.50
CA ARG A 255 -11.07 -12.75 -6.74
C ARG A 255 -11.59 -12.11 -5.45
N ALA A 256 -10.74 -11.39 -4.71
CA ALA A 256 -11.16 -10.68 -3.50
C ALA A 256 -12.10 -9.49 -3.81
N LEU A 257 -11.83 -8.74 -4.88
CA LEU A 257 -12.65 -7.60 -5.32
C LEU A 257 -14.07 -8.00 -5.72
N GLY A 258 -14.31 -9.27 -6.09
CA GLY A 258 -15.63 -9.80 -6.42
C GLY A 258 -16.72 -9.54 -5.36
N GLY A 259 -16.35 -9.41 -4.08
CA GLY A 259 -17.28 -9.09 -2.98
C GLY A 259 -17.73 -7.62 -2.89
N TYR A 260 -16.99 -6.68 -3.48
CA TYR A 260 -17.14 -5.24 -3.19
C TYR A 260 -17.73 -4.47 -4.37
N GLU A 261 -18.34 -3.32 -4.09
CA GLU A 261 -18.77 -2.32 -5.09
C GLU A 261 -17.73 -1.22 -5.29
N VAL A 262 -16.94 -0.92 -4.26
CA VAL A 262 -15.88 0.09 -4.28
C VAL A 262 -14.55 -0.50 -3.81
N TRP A 263 -13.46 -0.13 -4.48
CA TRP A 263 -12.13 -0.20 -3.91
C TRP A 263 -11.40 1.15 -3.93
N PHE A 264 -10.93 1.58 -2.76
CA PHE A 264 -10.03 2.72 -2.60
C PHE A 264 -8.59 2.28 -2.88
N THR A 265 -7.82 3.09 -3.61
CA THR A 265 -6.40 2.81 -3.89
C THR A 265 -5.53 4.05 -3.66
N GLY A 266 -4.33 3.85 -3.09
CA GLY A 266 -3.36 4.91 -2.78
C GLY A 266 -2.58 5.42 -3.99
N VAL A 267 -3.16 5.36 -5.19
CA VAL A 267 -2.51 5.84 -6.42
C VAL A 267 -2.55 7.37 -6.44
N ARG A 268 -1.37 7.99 -6.57
CA ARG A 268 -1.21 9.44 -6.68
C ARG A 268 -0.69 9.85 -8.06
N ARG A 269 -0.93 11.10 -8.46
CA ARG A 269 -0.50 11.64 -9.76
C ARG A 269 1.01 11.95 -9.82
N ASP A 270 1.62 12.28 -8.69
CA ASP A 270 3.06 12.57 -8.57
C ASP A 270 3.95 11.33 -8.71
N GLU A 271 3.41 10.13 -8.45
CA GLU A 271 4.16 8.88 -8.45
C GLU A 271 4.83 8.54 -9.79
N ALA A 272 4.17 8.78 -10.93
CA ALA A 272 4.66 8.38 -12.25
C ALA A 272 3.93 9.12 -13.39
N PRO A 273 4.57 9.32 -14.56
CA PRO A 273 3.90 9.86 -15.76
C PRO A 273 2.66 9.05 -16.20
N THR A 274 2.65 7.73 -15.96
CA THR A 274 1.50 6.85 -16.21
C THR A 274 0.31 7.10 -15.29
N ARG A 275 0.49 7.86 -14.19
CA ARG A 275 -0.51 8.14 -13.16
C ARG A 275 -0.98 9.61 -13.15
N ALA A 276 -0.32 10.49 -13.91
CA ALA A 276 -0.57 11.93 -13.90
C ALA A 276 -2.05 12.33 -14.12
N ASN A 277 -2.80 11.53 -14.90
CA ASN A 277 -4.22 11.77 -15.20
C ASN A 277 -5.18 10.90 -14.34
N THR A 278 -4.75 10.42 -13.16
CA THR A 278 -5.59 9.56 -12.31
C THR A 278 -6.84 10.31 -11.82
N PRO A 279 -8.06 9.82 -12.12
CA PRO A 279 -9.30 10.43 -11.61
C PRO A 279 -9.55 10.08 -10.14
N LEU A 280 -10.31 10.92 -9.43
CA LEU A 280 -10.71 10.66 -8.04
C LEU A 280 -11.63 9.44 -7.94
N ILE A 281 -12.45 9.19 -8.97
CA ILE A 281 -13.39 8.07 -9.06
C ILE A 281 -13.59 7.66 -10.53
N VAL A 282 -13.64 6.36 -10.80
CA VAL A 282 -13.87 5.80 -12.15
C VAL A 282 -14.42 4.37 -12.04
N PHE A 283 -15.15 3.89 -13.05
CA PHE A 283 -15.51 2.48 -13.13
C PHE A 283 -14.32 1.65 -13.64
N ASP A 284 -14.00 0.58 -12.92
CA ASP A 284 -12.93 -0.37 -13.26
C ASP A 284 -13.52 -1.52 -14.07
N GLU A 285 -13.52 -1.37 -15.40
CA GLU A 285 -13.99 -2.37 -16.36
C GLU A 285 -13.29 -3.73 -16.22
N ARG A 286 -12.07 -3.76 -15.65
CA ARG A 286 -11.27 -4.97 -15.51
C ARG A 286 -11.65 -5.78 -14.27
N ASN A 287 -12.03 -5.12 -13.17
CA ASN A 287 -12.42 -5.76 -11.92
C ASN A 287 -13.94 -5.72 -11.65
N GLY A 288 -14.73 -5.01 -12.47
CA GLY A 288 -16.20 -4.97 -12.41
C GLY A 288 -16.77 -4.18 -11.23
N LEU A 289 -16.06 -3.16 -10.76
CA LEU A 289 -16.46 -2.34 -9.60
C LEU A 289 -15.95 -0.89 -9.73
N ILE A 290 -16.27 -0.01 -8.78
CA ILE A 290 -15.83 1.39 -8.78
C ILE A 290 -14.45 1.50 -8.13
N LYS A 291 -13.48 2.10 -8.83
CA LYS A 291 -12.16 2.46 -8.28
C LYS A 291 -12.18 3.91 -7.81
N VAL A 292 -11.71 4.14 -6.58
CA VAL A 292 -11.65 5.47 -5.96
C VAL A 292 -10.21 5.76 -5.53
N ASN A 293 -9.74 6.98 -5.77
CA ASN A 293 -8.37 7.41 -5.49
C ASN A 293 -8.40 8.75 -4.72
N PRO A 294 -8.80 8.77 -3.43
CA PRO A 294 -9.03 10.02 -2.69
C PRO A 294 -7.79 10.91 -2.61
N VAL A 295 -6.61 10.29 -2.58
CA VAL A 295 -5.31 10.94 -2.45
C VAL A 295 -4.64 11.21 -3.80
N ALA A 296 -5.38 11.17 -4.93
CA ALA A 296 -4.80 11.33 -6.27
C ALA A 296 -4.02 12.65 -6.44
N ALA A 297 -4.50 13.72 -5.81
CA ALA A 297 -3.92 15.06 -5.84
C ALA A 297 -2.72 15.26 -4.89
N TRP A 298 -2.53 14.39 -3.90
CA TRP A 298 -1.44 14.55 -2.92
C TRP A 298 -0.07 14.32 -3.54
N SER A 299 0.87 15.16 -3.17
CA SER A 299 2.30 14.84 -3.27
C SER A 299 2.71 13.81 -2.22
N PHE A 300 3.91 13.27 -2.36
CA PHE A 300 4.55 12.48 -1.30
C PHE A 300 4.66 13.27 0.02
N ASP A 301 4.97 14.57 -0.04
CA ASP A 301 5.12 15.41 1.14
C ASP A 301 3.77 15.64 1.85
N ASP A 302 2.67 15.80 1.11
CA ASP A 302 1.31 15.87 1.69
C ASP A 302 0.96 14.58 2.44
N LEU A 303 1.31 13.41 1.88
CA LEU A 303 1.07 12.11 2.50
C LEU A 303 1.89 11.94 3.78
N ILE A 304 3.16 12.35 3.79
CA ILE A 304 4.01 12.31 4.98
C ILE A 304 3.56 13.33 6.03
N ALA A 305 3.12 14.52 5.61
CA ALA A 305 2.58 15.54 6.50
C ALA A 305 1.27 15.05 7.17
N TYR A 306 0.36 14.45 6.39
CA TYR A 306 -0.86 13.83 6.90
C TYR A 306 -0.56 12.70 7.89
N ALA A 307 0.34 11.78 7.52
CA ALA A 307 0.70 10.66 8.39
C ALA A 307 1.34 11.13 9.71
N THR A 308 2.19 12.17 9.65
CA THR A 308 2.79 12.80 10.83
C THR A 308 1.74 13.50 11.71
N ALA A 309 0.83 14.28 11.11
CA ALA A 309 -0.19 15.03 11.84
C ALA A 309 -1.26 14.16 12.53
N HIS A 310 -1.43 12.92 12.06
CA HIS A 310 -2.40 11.95 12.60
C HIS A 310 -1.73 10.74 13.29
N GLU A 311 -0.42 10.78 13.54
CA GLU A 311 0.36 9.69 14.16
C GLU A 311 0.20 8.32 13.47
N VAL A 312 -0.05 8.33 12.15
CA VAL A 312 -0.35 7.15 11.34
C VAL A 312 0.93 6.39 10.99
N VAL A 313 0.86 5.06 11.05
CA VAL A 313 2.01 4.18 10.79
C VAL A 313 2.53 4.35 9.36
N VAL A 314 3.79 4.76 9.24
CA VAL A 314 4.58 4.73 8.00
C VAL A 314 5.61 3.61 8.10
N ASN A 315 5.84 2.90 7.00
CA ASN A 315 6.81 1.79 6.98
C ASN A 315 8.23 2.33 7.18
N PRO A 316 9.04 1.78 8.12
CA PRO A 316 10.38 2.29 8.40
C PRO A 316 11.34 2.19 7.20
N LEU A 317 11.05 1.39 6.17
CA LEU A 317 11.81 1.40 4.93
C LEU A 317 11.72 2.73 4.17
N VAL A 318 10.64 3.51 4.33
CA VAL A 318 10.49 4.84 3.71
C VAL A 318 11.61 5.76 4.17
N ALA A 319 11.86 5.82 5.49
CA ALA A 319 12.97 6.58 6.08
C ALA A 319 14.36 6.03 5.70
N ASN A 320 14.44 4.76 5.30
CA ASN A 320 15.66 4.09 4.82
C ASN A 320 15.81 4.14 3.28
N GLY A 321 15.17 5.11 2.61
CA GLY A 321 15.36 5.38 1.18
C GLY A 321 14.49 4.56 0.22
N TYR A 322 13.40 3.94 0.70
CA TYR A 322 12.41 3.23 -0.14
C TYR A 322 11.08 4.02 -0.22
N PRO A 323 10.99 5.12 -0.99
CA PRO A 323 9.75 5.90 -1.12
C PRO A 323 8.65 5.19 -1.92
N SER A 324 8.98 4.10 -2.64
CA SER A 324 8.00 3.16 -3.20
C SER A 324 8.33 1.73 -2.78
N ILE A 325 7.46 1.12 -1.96
CA ILE A 325 7.67 -0.22 -1.41
C ILE A 325 6.84 -1.27 -2.17
N GLY A 326 7.37 -2.48 -2.26
CA GLY A 326 6.74 -3.64 -2.88
C GLY A 326 7.34 -4.94 -2.35
N CYS A 327 7.37 -5.98 -3.18
CA CYS A 327 8.03 -7.23 -2.82
C CYS A 327 9.54 -7.01 -2.69
N ALA A 328 10.16 -7.54 -1.64
CA ALA A 328 11.59 -7.45 -1.36
C ALA A 328 12.51 -7.77 -2.56
N PRO A 329 12.32 -8.87 -3.32
CA PRO A 329 13.20 -9.17 -4.47
C PRO A 329 12.98 -8.27 -5.70
N CYS A 330 12.03 -7.32 -5.67
CA CYS A 330 11.68 -6.44 -6.79
C CYS A 330 11.70 -4.95 -6.41
N THR A 331 12.29 -4.61 -5.27
CA THR A 331 12.30 -3.24 -4.70
C THR A 331 13.70 -2.94 -4.16
N LYS A 332 14.25 -1.79 -4.53
CA LYS A 332 15.55 -1.27 -4.06
C LYS A 332 15.34 0.13 -3.47
N PRO A 333 16.25 0.63 -2.60
CA PRO A 333 16.26 2.04 -2.25
C PRO A 333 16.69 2.88 -3.46
N VAL A 334 16.38 4.18 -3.42
CA VAL A 334 16.76 5.18 -4.43
C VAL A 334 17.64 6.26 -3.79
N ALA A 335 18.46 6.95 -4.59
CA ALA A 335 19.23 8.09 -4.11
C ALA A 335 18.34 9.35 -3.97
N PRO A 336 18.69 10.30 -3.08
CA PRO A 336 17.95 11.56 -2.96
C PRO A 336 17.87 12.32 -4.29
N GLY A 337 16.64 12.62 -4.74
CA GLY A 337 16.37 13.30 -6.01
C GLY A 337 16.20 12.38 -7.23
N GLU A 338 16.34 11.07 -7.09
CA GLU A 338 15.90 10.11 -8.12
C GLU A 338 14.36 9.94 -8.12
N ASP A 339 13.82 9.44 -9.23
CA ASP A 339 12.41 9.03 -9.35
C ASP A 339 12.05 8.06 -8.19
N PRO A 340 11.05 8.37 -7.34
CA PRO A 340 10.64 7.55 -6.19
C PRO A 340 10.28 6.09 -6.53
N ARG A 341 9.99 5.79 -7.79
CA ARG A 341 9.67 4.45 -8.31
C ARG A 341 10.80 3.81 -9.09
N SER A 342 11.93 4.48 -9.34
CA SER A 342 13.08 3.90 -10.05
C SER A 342 13.63 2.62 -9.39
N GLY A 343 13.51 2.51 -8.06
CA GLY A 343 13.84 1.30 -7.29
C GLY A 343 12.92 0.09 -7.56
N ARG A 344 11.79 0.27 -8.26
CA ARG A 344 10.80 -0.77 -8.56
C ARG A 344 11.15 -1.49 -9.86
N TRP A 345 11.32 -2.82 -9.79
CA TRP A 345 11.74 -3.64 -10.94
C TRP A 345 13.07 -3.18 -11.59
N ALA A 346 13.91 -2.45 -10.85
CA ALA A 346 15.13 -1.81 -11.32
C ALA A 346 16.08 -2.76 -12.07
N GLY A 347 16.14 -2.61 -13.40
CA GLY A 347 16.86 -3.49 -14.34
C GLY A 347 15.96 -4.33 -15.27
N LEU A 348 14.63 -4.14 -15.22
CA LEU A 348 13.63 -4.87 -16.02
C LEU A 348 12.76 -3.87 -16.81
N ALA A 349 12.18 -4.30 -17.93
CA ALA A 349 11.30 -3.47 -18.77
C ALA A 349 9.88 -3.24 -18.21
N LYS A 350 9.64 -3.47 -16.92
CA LYS A 350 8.31 -3.42 -16.28
C LYS A 350 8.15 -2.15 -15.44
N THR A 351 7.34 -1.21 -15.91
CA THR A 351 7.09 0.09 -15.26
C THR A 351 5.96 0.04 -14.22
N GLU A 352 4.97 -0.83 -14.41
CA GLU A 352 3.80 -0.94 -13.53
C GLU A 352 3.54 -2.35 -13.03
N CYS A 353 2.87 -2.45 -11.88
CA CYS A 353 2.56 -3.73 -11.23
C CYS A 353 1.60 -4.58 -12.07
N GLY A 354 0.63 -3.95 -12.74
CA GLY A 354 -0.50 -4.60 -13.41
C GLY A 354 -1.80 -4.59 -12.61
N LEU A 355 -1.86 -3.88 -11.47
CA LEU A 355 -3.07 -3.70 -10.63
C LEU A 355 -3.85 -2.40 -10.97
N HIS A 356 -3.28 -1.53 -11.80
CA HIS A 356 -3.83 -0.21 -12.13
C HIS A 356 -3.65 0.10 -13.63
N VAL A 357 -3.66 -0.97 -14.44
CA VAL A 357 -3.39 -1.01 -15.89
C VAL A 357 -4.46 -1.88 -16.54
#